data_AF-A0A1F8GUN2-F1
#
_entry.id   AF-A0A1F8GUN2-F1
#
_cell.length_a   1.000
_cell.length_b   1.000
_cell.length_c   1.000
_cell.angle_alpha   90.00
_cell.angle_beta   90.00
_cell.angle_gamma   90.00
#
_symmetry.space_group_name_H-M   'P 1'
#
loop_
_entity.id
_entity.type
_entity.pdbx_description
1 polymer ?
#
loop_
_entity_poly.entity_id
_entity_poly.type
_entity_poly.pdbx_seq_one_letter_code
_entity_poly.pdbx_strand_id
1 'polypeptide(L)'
;MADGTGVYRMVASGGQTEREVIEASRYANCDGLVLGACGLWRRKRSEAIIEVFGADHFGRNPTDEEMLAEYRRRSLQRPTMQHVVRFGRRFPDLPVKGHPIIFYIEPMIKDPVGSQRVVCLWRGPLASDDKDPVRANERHLYAFALGATYDRSTCLFAGVR
;
A
#
# COMPACT_ATOMS: atom_id res chain seq x y z
N MET A 1 3.16 -2.31 22.32
CA MET A 1 2.57 -2.96 21.14
C MET A 1 3.39 -2.51 19.93
N ALA A 2 3.71 -3.40 18.99
CA ALA A 2 4.45 -2.98 17.79
C ALA A 2 3.56 -2.01 17.00
N ASP A 3 4.02 -0.79 16.77
CA ASP A 3 3.32 0.29 16.08
C ASP A 3 3.21 0.07 14.55
N GLY A 4 3.69 -1.07 14.05
CA GLY A 4 3.69 -1.44 12.63
C GLY A 4 4.84 -0.81 11.83
N THR A 5 5.62 0.10 12.41
CA THR A 5 6.81 0.66 11.78
C THR A 5 7.98 -0.32 11.80
N GLY A 6 8.89 -0.22 10.84
CA GLY A 6 10.07 -1.08 10.78
C GLY A 6 10.64 -1.29 9.39
N VAL A 7 11.74 -2.04 9.34
CA VAL A 7 12.40 -2.43 8.10
C VAL A 7 12.14 -3.92 7.83
N TYR A 8 11.54 -4.21 6.68
CA TYR A 8 11.07 -5.52 6.29
C TYR A 8 11.82 -6.00 5.05
N ARG A 9 12.52 -7.13 5.18
CA ARG A 9 13.24 -7.73 4.05
C ARG A 9 12.37 -8.75 3.35
N MET A 10 12.29 -8.68 2.03
CA MET A 10 11.61 -9.69 1.22
C MET A 10 12.33 -9.93 -0.11
N VAL A 11 12.22 -11.15 -0.61
CA VAL A 11 12.67 -11.46 -1.97
C VAL A 11 11.52 -11.17 -2.93
N ALA A 12 11.76 -10.24 -3.85
CA ALA A 12 10.86 -9.91 -4.93
C ALA A 12 11.29 -10.67 -6.20
N SER A 13 10.78 -11.89 -6.42
CA SER A 13 11.11 -12.70 -7.61
C SER A 13 9.91 -13.10 -8.47
N GLY A 14 9.99 -12.79 -9.77
CA GLY A 14 9.03 -13.24 -10.79
C GLY A 14 8.01 -12.17 -11.18
N GLY A 15 7.40 -12.32 -12.35
CA GLY A 15 6.15 -11.60 -12.66
C GLY A 15 4.98 -12.41 -12.10
N GLN A 16 3.93 -11.74 -11.65
CA GLN A 16 2.63 -12.35 -11.35
C GLN A 16 1.61 -11.74 -12.30
N THR A 17 0.73 -12.53 -12.87
CA THR A 17 -0.48 -12.09 -13.57
C THR A 17 -1.46 -11.44 -12.59
N GLU A 18 -2.44 -10.72 -13.13
CA GLU A 18 -3.51 -10.10 -12.33
C GLU A 18 -4.23 -11.13 -11.47
N ARG A 19 -4.55 -12.28 -12.04
CA ARG A 19 -5.16 -13.40 -11.34
C ARG A 19 -4.28 -13.92 -10.21
N GLU A 20 -2.98 -14.11 -10.45
CA GLU A 20 -2.04 -14.55 -9.42
C GLU A 20 -1.85 -13.50 -8.32
N VAL A 21 -1.99 -12.21 -8.64
CA VAL A 21 -1.98 -11.12 -7.65
C VAL A 21 -3.22 -11.22 -6.77
N ILE A 22 -4.40 -11.37 -7.35
CA ILE A 22 -5.67 -11.50 -6.62
C ILE A 22 -5.63 -12.76 -5.71
N GLU A 23 -5.27 -13.92 -6.27
CA GLU A 23 -5.20 -15.18 -5.54
C GLU A 23 -4.13 -15.18 -4.43
N ALA A 24 -2.95 -14.58 -4.68
CA ALA A 24 -1.85 -14.61 -3.73
C ALA A 24 -1.92 -13.55 -2.64
N SER A 25 -2.67 -12.48 -2.86
CA SER A 25 -2.66 -11.34 -1.94
C SER A 25 -3.21 -11.72 -0.56
N ARG A 26 -4.16 -12.66 -0.45
CA ARG A 26 -4.98 -12.85 0.77
C ARG A 26 -5.73 -11.57 1.18
N TYR A 27 -5.86 -10.62 0.26
CA TYR A 27 -6.59 -9.37 0.42
C TYR A 27 -7.74 -9.33 -0.60
N ALA A 28 -8.90 -8.85 -0.18
CA ALA A 28 -10.16 -9.11 -0.90
C ALA A 28 -10.38 -8.30 -2.20
N ASN A 29 -9.59 -7.27 -2.50
CA ASN A 29 -9.89 -6.36 -3.62
C ASN A 29 -8.63 -5.66 -4.18
N CYS A 30 -8.71 -5.13 -5.40
CA CYS A 30 -7.80 -4.13 -5.93
C CYS A 30 -8.49 -3.44 -7.11
N ASP A 31 -8.38 -2.13 -7.24
CA ASP A 31 -9.00 -1.38 -8.35
C ASP A 31 -8.38 -1.80 -9.70
N GLY A 32 -9.25 -2.12 -10.67
CA GLY A 32 -8.85 -2.58 -12.01
C GLY A 32 -8.02 -1.58 -12.81
N LEU A 33 -8.19 -0.27 -12.61
CA LEU A 33 -7.34 0.76 -13.24
C LEU A 33 -5.90 0.65 -12.73
N VAL A 34 -5.72 0.34 -11.45
CA VAL A 34 -4.39 0.16 -10.88
C VAL A 34 -3.74 -1.11 -11.38
N LEU A 35 -4.49 -2.21 -11.44
CA LEU A 35 -4.00 -3.48 -11.99
C LEU A 35 -3.60 -3.35 -13.46
N GLY A 36 -4.44 -2.72 -14.28
CA GLY A 36 -4.17 -2.50 -15.70
C GLY A 36 -2.96 -1.60 -15.96
N ALA A 37 -2.82 -0.50 -15.21
CA ALA A 37 -1.73 0.45 -15.39
C ALA A 37 -0.37 -0.05 -14.85
N CYS A 38 -0.36 -0.94 -13.87
CA CYS A 38 0.88 -1.47 -13.30
C CYS A 38 1.59 -2.49 -14.21
N GLY A 39 1.01 -2.85 -15.36
CA GLY A 39 1.65 -3.66 -16.40
C GLY A 39 2.40 -4.86 -15.80
N LEU A 40 1.65 -5.83 -15.30
CA LEU A 40 2.14 -6.98 -14.53
C LEU A 40 3.11 -7.91 -15.31
N TRP A 41 4.31 -7.43 -15.65
CA TRP A 41 5.24 -8.13 -16.55
C TRP A 41 6.71 -7.73 -16.32
N ARG A 42 7.48 -8.61 -15.65
CA ARG A 42 8.80 -9.18 -16.06
C ARG A 42 9.48 -9.91 -14.88
N ARG A 43 10.11 -11.04 -15.21
CA ARG A 43 10.69 -12.06 -14.32
C ARG A 43 12.07 -11.69 -13.72
N LYS A 44 12.29 -10.46 -13.28
CA LYS A 44 13.56 -10.16 -12.58
C LYS A 44 13.40 -10.45 -11.10
N ARG A 45 14.34 -11.23 -10.57
CA ARG A 45 14.50 -11.48 -9.14
C ARG A 45 15.35 -10.35 -8.58
N SER A 46 14.76 -9.54 -7.72
CA SER A 46 15.46 -8.56 -6.90
C SER A 46 15.17 -8.84 -5.44
N GLU A 47 16.17 -8.68 -4.59
CA GLU A 47 15.90 -8.48 -3.17
C GLU A 47 15.34 -7.07 -3.00
N ALA A 48 14.28 -6.92 -2.22
CA ALA A 48 13.66 -5.63 -1.93
C ALA A 48 13.58 -5.45 -0.42
N ILE A 49 14.06 -4.30 0.06
CA ILE A 49 13.91 -3.90 1.45
C ILE A 49 12.76 -2.91 1.50
N ILE A 50 11.68 -3.24 2.20
CA ILE A 50 10.54 -2.35 2.42
C ILE A 50 10.69 -1.68 3.78
N GLU A 51 10.81 -0.36 3.79
CA GLU A 51 10.74 0.44 5.01
C GLU A 51 9.32 0.94 5.22
N VAL A 52 8.73 0.63 6.37
CA VAL A 52 7.43 1.14 6.81
C VAL A 52 7.63 2.17 7.91
N PHE A 53 7.04 3.35 7.75
CA PHE A 53 7.19 4.47 8.67
C PHE A 53 5.88 5.24 8.86
N GLY A 54 5.73 5.92 10.01
CA GLY A 54 4.58 6.78 10.31
C GLY A 54 4.76 8.23 9.86
N ALA A 55 3.66 8.97 9.76
CA ALA A 55 3.64 10.40 9.43
C ALA A 55 3.50 11.33 10.66
N ASP A 56 3.67 10.82 11.88
CA ASP A 56 3.45 11.58 13.12
C ASP A 56 4.25 12.89 13.18
N HIS A 57 5.44 12.91 12.58
CA HIS A 57 6.33 14.07 12.55
C HIS A 57 5.79 15.26 11.75
N PHE A 58 4.79 15.06 10.87
CA PHE A 58 4.14 16.17 10.16
C PHE A 58 3.21 16.99 11.07
N GLY A 59 2.71 16.42 12.17
CA GLY A 59 1.75 17.08 13.07
C GLY A 59 0.40 17.45 12.45
N ARG A 60 0.17 17.07 11.18
CA ARG A 60 -1.07 17.28 10.40
C ARG A 60 -1.15 16.23 9.30
N ASN A 61 -2.26 16.23 8.56
CA ASN A 61 -2.41 15.42 7.35
C ASN A 61 -1.39 15.88 6.26
N PRO A 62 -0.38 15.06 5.90
CA PRO A 62 0.60 15.43 4.88
C PRO A 62 0.01 15.40 3.46
N THR A 63 0.48 16.29 2.59
CA THR A 63 0.14 16.27 1.15
C THR A 63 0.91 15.17 0.41
N ASP A 64 0.52 14.90 -0.83
CA ASP A 64 1.20 13.92 -1.69
C ASP A 64 2.65 14.35 -1.95
N GLU A 65 2.86 15.65 -2.20
CA GLU A 65 4.17 16.22 -2.44
C GLU A 65 5.10 16.10 -1.23
N GLU A 66 4.54 16.26 -0.03
CA GLU A 66 5.28 16.11 1.23
C GLU A 66 5.68 14.66 1.48
N MET A 67 4.77 13.72 1.22
CA MET A 67 5.11 12.30 1.31
C MET A 67 6.18 11.92 0.28
N LEU A 68 6.09 12.42 -0.96
CA LEU A 68 7.12 12.19 -1.98
C LEU A 68 8.46 12.89 -1.63
N ALA A 69 8.43 14.02 -0.92
CA ALA A 69 9.62 14.65 -0.37
C ALA A 69 10.25 13.81 0.74
N GLU A 70 9.42 13.21 1.61
CA GLU A 70 9.86 12.33 2.68
C GLU A 70 10.51 11.04 2.13
N TYR A 71 9.97 10.47 1.06
CA TYR A 71 10.60 9.34 0.35
C TYR A 71 12.01 9.72 -0.13
N ARG A 72 12.15 10.90 -0.77
CA ARG A 72 13.46 11.40 -1.22
C ARG A 72 14.42 11.62 -0.04
N ARG A 73 13.95 12.24 1.05
CA ARG A 73 14.74 12.49 2.26
C ARG A 73 15.27 11.19 2.88
N ARG A 74 14.46 10.13 2.85
CA ARG A 74 14.83 8.79 3.34
C ARG A 74 15.59 7.94 2.31
N SER A 75 15.85 8.46 1.11
CA SER A 75 16.42 7.71 -0.01
C SER A 75 15.60 6.45 -0.35
N LEU A 76 14.27 6.55 -0.22
CA LEU A 76 13.32 5.49 -0.55
C LEU A 76 12.77 5.69 -1.97
N GLN A 77 12.71 4.60 -2.71
CA GLN A 77 12.04 4.49 -3.99
C GLN A 77 10.55 4.15 -3.80
N ARG A 78 9.77 4.48 -4.82
CA ARG A 78 8.36 4.11 -4.87
C ARG A 78 8.20 2.60 -5.13
N PRO A 79 7.37 1.88 -4.35
CA PRO A 79 7.13 0.47 -4.58
C PRO A 79 6.40 0.19 -5.89
N THR A 80 6.61 -0.98 -6.49
CA THR A 80 5.78 -1.49 -7.59
C THR A 80 4.61 -2.29 -7.01
N MET A 81 3.59 -2.60 -7.83
CA MET A 81 2.49 -3.47 -7.38
C MET A 81 2.99 -4.85 -6.89
N GLN A 82 4.07 -5.38 -7.48
CA GLN A 82 4.67 -6.64 -7.02
C GLN A 82 5.23 -6.52 -5.60
N HIS A 83 5.77 -5.37 -5.22
CA HIS A 83 6.23 -5.15 -3.86
C HIS A 83 5.06 -5.20 -2.88
N VAL A 84 3.96 -4.52 -3.19
CA VAL A 84 2.76 -4.50 -2.33
C VAL A 84 2.21 -5.91 -2.09
N VAL A 85 2.00 -6.67 -3.15
CA VAL A 85 1.41 -8.01 -3.09
C VAL A 85 2.31 -8.97 -2.31
N ARG A 86 3.63 -8.93 -2.56
CA ARG A 86 4.58 -9.78 -1.83
C ARG A 86 4.71 -9.40 -0.38
N PHE A 87 4.70 -8.09 -0.08
CA PHE A 87 4.71 -7.60 1.29
C PHE A 87 3.49 -8.12 2.04
N GLY A 88 2.29 -7.92 1.48
CA GLY A 88 1.05 -8.39 2.07
C GLY A 88 0.99 -9.91 2.26
N ARG A 89 1.54 -10.69 1.32
CA ARG A 89 1.61 -12.16 1.43
C ARG A 89 2.60 -12.61 2.51
N ARG A 90 3.77 -11.96 2.60
CA ARG A 90 4.85 -12.31 3.52
C ARG A 90 4.57 -11.87 4.95
N PHE A 91 3.94 -10.71 5.11
CA PHE A 91 3.60 -10.09 6.39
C PHE A 91 2.09 -9.88 6.47
N PRO A 92 1.30 -10.97 6.45
CA PRO A 92 -0.15 -10.84 6.35
C PRO A 92 -0.77 -10.26 7.64
N ASP A 93 -0.07 -10.33 8.77
CA ASP A 93 -0.52 -9.72 10.03
C ASP A 93 -0.37 -8.20 10.06
N LEU A 94 0.38 -7.63 9.10
CA LEU A 94 0.37 -6.22 8.77
C LEU A 94 -0.66 -5.97 7.67
N PRO A 95 -1.40 -4.86 7.71
CA PRO A 95 -1.31 -3.72 8.63
C PRO A 95 -1.92 -3.98 10.02
N VAL A 96 -1.45 -3.22 11.02
CA VAL A 96 -2.02 -3.22 12.37
C VAL A 96 -3.39 -2.52 12.33
N LYS A 97 -4.33 -2.98 13.16
CA LYS A 97 -5.68 -2.38 13.25
C LYS A 97 -5.56 -0.87 13.49
N GLY A 98 -6.29 -0.08 12.70
CA GLY A 98 -6.31 1.38 12.78
C GLY A 98 -5.14 2.09 12.06
N HIS A 99 -4.16 1.35 11.54
CA HIS A 99 -2.97 1.91 10.90
C HIS A 99 -2.79 1.30 9.49
N PRO A 100 -3.57 1.75 8.50
CA PRO A 100 -3.39 1.29 7.13
C PRO A 100 -1.98 1.60 6.61
N ILE A 101 -1.45 0.75 5.74
CA ILE A 101 -0.13 0.96 5.10
C ILE A 101 -0.37 1.42 3.66
N ILE A 102 0.07 2.64 3.37
CA ILE A 102 -0.03 3.30 2.06
C ILE A 102 1.25 3.06 1.25
N PHE A 103 1.06 2.71 -0.01
CA PHE A 103 2.10 2.50 -1.00
C PHE A 103 1.88 3.51 -2.13
N TYR A 104 2.80 4.48 -2.24
CA TYR A 104 2.91 5.36 -3.40
C TYR A 104 3.52 4.59 -4.57
N ILE A 105 2.68 3.92 -5.36
CA ILE A 105 3.16 2.97 -6.36
C ILE A 105 3.83 3.63 -7.59
N GLU A 106 4.70 2.86 -8.24
CA GLU A 106 5.30 3.13 -9.54
C GLU A 106 4.76 2.13 -10.60
N PRO A 107 4.29 2.59 -11.79
CA PRO A 107 4.20 3.99 -12.25
C PRO A 107 3.23 4.83 -11.43
N MET A 108 3.37 6.17 -11.49
CA MET A 108 2.38 7.06 -10.88
C MET A 108 1.07 6.94 -11.64
N ILE A 109 -0.01 6.65 -10.93
CA ILE A 109 -1.35 6.55 -11.50
C ILE A 109 -2.14 7.74 -10.99
N LYS A 110 -2.82 8.45 -11.89
CA LYS A 110 -3.75 9.51 -11.54
C LYS A 110 -5.17 9.09 -11.91
N ASP A 111 -6.14 9.51 -11.12
CA ASP A 111 -7.54 9.39 -11.51
C ASP A 111 -7.91 10.44 -12.58
N PRO A 112 -9.13 10.39 -13.15
CA PRO A 112 -9.56 11.36 -14.17
C PRO A 112 -9.56 12.82 -13.72
N VAL A 113 -9.61 13.09 -12.41
CA VAL A 113 -9.58 14.46 -11.84
C VAL A 113 -8.17 14.90 -11.44
N GLY A 114 -7.15 14.08 -11.74
CA GLY A 114 -5.74 14.41 -11.55
C GLY A 114 -5.16 14.03 -10.18
N SER A 115 -5.95 13.42 -9.30
CA SER A 115 -5.52 13.00 -7.96
C SER A 115 -4.68 11.73 -8.05
N GLN A 116 -3.59 11.66 -7.28
CA GLN A 116 -2.71 10.49 -7.29
C GLN A 116 -3.40 9.28 -6.66
N ARG A 117 -3.42 8.14 -7.36
CA ARG A 117 -3.86 6.88 -6.77
C ARG A 117 -2.73 6.23 -5.97
N VAL A 118 -3.09 5.74 -4.80
CA VAL A 118 -2.23 4.89 -3.96
C VAL A 118 -2.85 3.53 -3.80
N VAL A 119 -1.99 2.58 -3.43
CA VAL A 119 -2.43 1.27 -2.96
C VAL A 119 -2.31 1.26 -1.45
N CYS A 120 -3.31 0.72 -0.79
CA CYS A 120 -3.42 0.67 0.65
C CYS A 120 -3.67 -0.77 1.08
N LEU A 121 -2.84 -1.26 2.00
CA LEU A 121 -3.18 -2.45 2.78
C LEU A 121 -3.91 -1.99 4.03
N TRP A 122 -5.08 -2.57 4.28
CA TRP A 122 -5.91 -2.22 5.42
C TRP A 122 -6.45 -3.47 6.13
N ARG A 123 -6.57 -3.36 7.45
CA ARG A 123 -7.20 -4.33 8.34
C ARG A 123 -8.18 -3.58 9.23
N GLY A 124 -9.45 -3.65 8.87
CA GLY A 124 -10.52 -2.94 9.56
C GLY A 124 -11.83 -3.03 8.79
N PRO A 125 -12.96 -2.67 9.44
CA PRO A 125 -14.25 -2.65 8.76
C PRO A 125 -14.23 -1.62 7.64
N LEU A 126 -14.67 -2.01 6.44
CA LEU A 126 -15.01 -1.10 5.34
C LEU A 126 -15.80 0.11 5.87
N ALA A 127 -15.53 1.30 5.33
CA ALA A 127 -16.11 2.56 5.81
C ALA A 127 -17.64 2.47 6.02
N SER A 128 -18.03 2.68 7.29
CA SER A 128 -19.30 3.10 7.91
C SER A 128 -20.68 2.61 7.44
N ASP A 129 -20.87 2.04 6.26
CA ASP A 129 -22.21 1.64 5.78
C ASP A 129 -22.46 0.12 5.78
N ASP A 130 -21.41 -0.69 5.89
CA ASP A 130 -21.57 -2.15 5.92
C ASP A 130 -21.73 -2.63 7.38
N LYS A 131 -22.97 -2.89 7.80
CA LYS A 131 -23.34 -3.36 9.15
C LYS A 131 -22.95 -4.82 9.42
N ASP A 132 -22.11 -5.42 8.59
CA ASP A 132 -21.71 -6.82 8.72
C ASP A 132 -20.50 -6.98 9.66
N PRO A 133 -20.68 -7.43 10.91
CA PRO A 133 -19.58 -7.62 11.86
C PRO A 133 -18.60 -8.72 11.44
N VAL A 134 -18.94 -9.57 10.45
CA VAL A 134 -18.05 -10.61 9.93
C VAL A 134 -16.87 -9.99 9.15
N ARG A 135 -17.08 -8.83 8.50
CA ARG A 135 -16.06 -8.14 7.70
C ARG A 135 -15.11 -7.25 8.50
N ALA A 136 -15.38 -7.02 9.78
CA ALA A 136 -14.59 -6.10 10.62
C ALA A 136 -13.13 -6.52 10.85
N ASN A 137 -12.78 -7.78 10.55
CA ASN A 137 -11.44 -8.33 10.66
C ASN A 137 -10.87 -8.79 9.31
N GLU A 138 -11.53 -8.49 8.20
CA GLU A 138 -11.05 -8.85 6.88
C GLU A 138 -9.84 -8.01 6.47
N ARG A 139 -8.97 -8.65 5.69
CA ARG A 139 -7.77 -8.04 5.12
C ARG A 139 -8.15 -7.53 3.75
N HIS A 140 -7.97 -6.24 3.54
CA HIS A 140 -8.28 -5.62 2.28
C HIS A 140 -7.10 -4.88 1.68
N LEU A 141 -7.04 -4.96 0.36
CA LEU A 141 -6.12 -4.22 -0.49
C LEU A 141 -7.05 -3.27 -1.25
N TYR A 142 -6.76 -1.99 -1.17
CA TYR A 142 -7.57 -0.97 -1.83
C TYR A 142 -6.67 -0.10 -2.65
N ALA A 143 -7.17 0.29 -3.82
CA ALA A 143 -6.58 1.35 -4.58
C ALA A 143 -7.57 2.51 -4.57
N PHE A 144 -7.12 3.67 -4.11
CA PHE A 144 -7.96 4.87 -4.06
C PHE A 144 -7.14 6.10 -4.44
N ALA A 145 -7.85 7.13 -4.90
CA ALA A 145 -7.27 8.43 -5.16
C ALA A 145 -7.06 9.19 -3.85
N LEU A 146 -5.88 9.76 -3.68
CA LEU A 146 -5.49 10.65 -2.60
C LEU A 146 -6.26 11.97 -2.72
N GLY A 147 -7.50 11.92 -2.24
CA GLY A 147 -8.51 12.97 -2.28
C GLY A 147 -9.81 12.49 -1.63
N ALA A 148 -10.00 11.17 -1.57
CA ALA A 148 -11.06 10.52 -0.81
C ALA A 148 -10.61 10.23 0.64
N THR A 149 -11.15 11.01 1.57
CA THR A 149 -11.62 10.63 2.93
C THR A 149 -10.67 10.03 4.00
N TYR A 150 -9.36 9.87 3.78
CA TYR A 150 -8.45 9.36 4.85
C TYR A 150 -7.52 10.42 5.45
N ASP A 151 -7.48 10.49 6.79
CA ASP A 151 -6.47 11.25 7.53
C ASP A 151 -5.15 10.49 7.55
N ARG A 152 -4.19 10.97 6.76
CA ARG A 152 -2.91 10.30 6.55
C ARG A 152 -1.95 10.45 7.72
N SER A 153 -2.27 11.29 8.70
CA SER A 153 -1.48 11.39 9.93
C SER A 153 -1.51 10.09 10.75
N THR A 154 -2.56 9.28 10.58
CA THR A 154 -2.73 7.97 11.25
C THR A 154 -2.25 6.79 10.40
N CYS A 155 -1.79 7.06 9.17
CA CYS A 155 -1.36 6.03 8.24
C CYS A 155 0.13 5.71 8.40
N LEU A 156 0.47 4.49 8.03
CA LEU A 156 1.83 4.07 7.76
C LEU A 156 2.12 4.17 6.26
N PHE A 157 3.39 4.32 5.90
CA PHE A 157 3.83 4.48 4.52
C PHE A 157 4.97 3.52 4.22
N ALA A 158 4.97 2.94 3.03
CA ALA A 158 5.94 1.94 2.62
C ALA A 158 6.78 2.41 1.42
N GLY A 159 8.10 2.47 1.60
CA GLY A 159 9.08 2.75 0.55
C GLY A 159 10.04 1.58 0.34
N VAL A 160 10.67 1.53 -0.84
CA VAL A 160 11.67 0.51 -1.18
C VAL A 160 13.07 1.10 -1.01
N ARG A 161 13.99 0.35 -0.43
CA ARG A 161 15.43 0.64 -0.41
C ARG A 161 16.18 -0.36 -1.27
#